data_AF-A0A498NVG0-F1
#
_entry.id   AF-A0A498NVG0-F1
#
_cell.length_a   1.000
_cell.length_b   1.000
_cell.length_c   1.000
_cell.angle_alpha   90.00
_cell.angle_beta   90.00
_cell.angle_gamma   90.00
#
_symmetry.space_group_name_H-M   'P 1'
#
loop_
_entity.id
_entity.type
_entity.pdbx_description
1 polymer ?
#
loop_
_entity_poly.entity_id
_entity_poly.type
_entity_poly.pdbx_seq_one_letter_code
_entity_poly.pdbx_strand_id
1 'polypeptide(L)'
;MVCCMKMSHDISTQQLFVGILSPTIDDDDNKCLVDVNGRPRLIECSYAVAKRMKLHWRFTQGGSIQNTKSKRCLELVENNDNEFGYQLTLQKCTGQNWTITNMLPGSTL
;
A
#
# COMPACT_ATOMS: atom_id res chain seq x y z
N MET A 1 -2.69 7.26 11.46
CA MET A 1 -1.45 6.96 10.74
C MET A 1 -1.76 6.89 9.25
N VAL A 2 -1.40 7.93 8.49
CA VAL A 2 -1.42 7.90 7.02
C VAL A 2 -0.07 7.32 6.60
N CYS A 3 -0.08 6.25 5.82
CA CYS A 3 1.10 5.43 5.53
C CYS A 3 1.56 5.72 4.11
N CYS A 4 2.71 6.38 3.94
CA CYS A 4 3.37 6.55 2.63
C CYS A 4 4.08 5.23 2.28
N MET A 5 3.50 4.43 1.39
CA MET A 5 4.10 3.18 0.92
C MET A 5 5.00 3.42 -0.28
N LYS A 6 6.31 3.22 -0.13
CA LYS A 6 7.21 3.10 -1.29
C LYS A 6 7.23 1.63 -1.73
N MET A 7 6.64 1.26 -2.85
CA MET A 7 6.70 -0.14 -3.31
C MET A 7 7.96 -0.37 -4.14
N SER A 8 8.84 -1.28 -3.73
CA SER A 8 10.00 -1.77 -4.49
C SER A 8 9.99 -3.29 -4.58
N HIS A 9 10.27 -3.84 -5.76
CA HIS A 9 10.29 -5.28 -6.01
C HIS A 9 11.74 -5.77 -6.13
N ASP A 10 12.11 -6.79 -5.36
CA ASP A 10 13.38 -7.50 -5.52
C ASP A 10 13.13 -8.82 -6.24
N ILE A 11 13.67 -8.93 -7.45
CA ILE A 11 13.51 -10.06 -8.37
C ILE A 11 14.23 -11.31 -7.83
N SER A 12 15.25 -11.16 -6.98
CA SER A 12 16.02 -12.28 -6.44
C SER A 12 15.30 -13.02 -5.32
N THR A 13 14.40 -12.33 -4.61
CA THR A 13 13.71 -12.85 -3.41
C THR A 13 12.20 -12.98 -3.59
N GLN A 14 11.63 -12.50 -4.71
CA GLN A 14 10.18 -12.37 -4.95
C GLN A 14 9.48 -11.56 -3.84
N GLN A 15 10.19 -10.65 -3.18
CA GLN A 15 9.65 -9.84 -2.10
C GLN A 15 9.16 -8.48 -2.63
N LEU A 16 7.95 -8.10 -2.23
CA LEU A 16 7.46 -6.72 -2.38
C LEU A 16 7.82 -5.95 -1.12
N PHE A 17 8.80 -5.07 -1.24
CA PHE A 17 9.17 -4.15 -0.18
C PHE A 17 8.23 -2.96 -0.20
N VAL A 18 7.43 -2.84 0.86
CA VAL A 18 6.82 -1.57 1.21
C VAL A 18 7.85 -0.82 2.05
N GLY A 19 8.59 0.05 1.38
CA GLY A 19 9.72 0.81 1.90
C GLY A 19 9.38 1.74 3.06
N ILE A 20 10.43 2.42 3.51
CA ILE A 20 10.46 3.20 4.75
C ILE A 20 9.32 4.24 4.77
N LEU A 21 8.62 4.30 5.91
CA LEU A 21 7.68 5.38 6.24
C LEU A 21 8.45 6.67 6.53
N SER A 22 9.04 7.28 5.52
CA SER A 22 9.59 8.62 5.63
C SER A 22 8.72 9.56 4.79
N PRO A 23 8.11 10.61 5.37
CA PRO A 23 7.82 11.79 4.57
C PRO A 23 9.16 12.22 3.97
N THR A 24 9.23 12.35 2.65
CA THR A 24 10.29 13.19 2.09
C THR A 24 10.05 14.57 2.70
N ILE A 25 11.11 15.20 3.21
CA ILE A 25 11.03 16.46 3.98
C ILE A 25 10.42 17.59 3.12
N ASP A 26 10.37 17.39 1.80
CA ASP A 26 9.60 18.21 0.87
C ASP A 26 8.17 17.67 0.73
N ASP A 27 7.20 18.42 1.27
CA ASP A 27 5.78 18.06 1.33
C ASP A 27 5.13 17.80 -0.05
N ASP A 28 5.73 18.34 -1.12
CA ASP A 28 5.24 18.19 -2.50
C ASP A 28 5.42 16.77 -3.08
N ASP A 29 6.31 15.95 -2.50
CA ASP A 29 6.57 14.57 -2.94
C ASP A 29 5.77 13.52 -2.16
N ASN A 30 5.02 13.92 -1.14
CA ASN A 30 4.25 13.00 -0.31
C ASN A 30 3.05 12.44 -1.08
N LYS A 31 3.23 11.22 -1.62
CA LYS A 31 2.18 10.45 -2.29
C LYS A 31 1.59 9.37 -1.40
N CYS A 32 0.27 9.37 -1.33
CA CYS A 32 -0.55 8.41 -0.59
C CYS A 32 -1.06 7.31 -1.53
N LEU A 33 -1.11 6.08 -1.03
CA LEU A 33 -1.81 4.98 -1.72
C LEU A 33 -3.33 5.17 -1.58
N VAL A 34 -4.03 5.21 -2.72
CA VAL A 34 -5.46 5.48 -2.79
C VAL A 34 -6.18 4.41 -3.62
N ASP A 35 -7.32 3.92 -3.14
CA ASP A 35 -8.26 3.16 -3.97
C ASP A 35 -9.02 4.11 -4.91
N VAL A 36 -8.66 4.06 -6.20
CA VAL A 36 -9.37 4.74 -7.28
C VAL A 36 -10.12 3.68 -8.09
N ASN A 37 -11.38 3.46 -7.73
CA ASN A 37 -12.28 2.53 -8.43
C ASN A 37 -11.71 1.11 -8.60
N GLY A 38 -11.09 0.56 -7.55
CA GLY A 38 -10.49 -0.77 -7.57
C GLY A 38 -9.08 -0.81 -8.15
N ARG A 39 -8.48 0.35 -8.43
CA ARG A 39 -7.09 0.45 -8.87
C ARG A 39 -6.26 1.17 -7.81
N PRO A 40 -5.15 0.58 -7.34
CA PRO A 40 -4.24 1.27 -6.42
C PRO A 40 -3.50 2.38 -7.19
N ARG A 41 -3.54 3.61 -6.67
CA ARG A 41 -2.84 4.77 -7.27
C ARG A 41 -2.08 5.55 -6.20
N LEU A 42 -0.94 6.11 -6.59
CA LEU A 42 -0.20 7.07 -5.78
C LEU A 42 -0.70 8.48 -6.14
N ILE A 43 -1.26 9.18 -5.16
CA ILE A 43 -1.84 10.51 -5.31
C ILE A 43 -1.27 11.40 -4.22
N GLU A 44 -0.99 12.66 -4.54
CA GLU A 44 -0.57 13.68 -3.59
C GLU A 44 -1.52 13.71 -2.37
N CYS A 45 -0.93 13.58 -1.18
CA CYS A 45 -1.69 13.30 0.03
C CYS A 45 -2.67 14.42 0.38
N SER A 46 -2.28 15.70 0.23
CA SER A 46 -3.15 16.82 0.59
C SER A 46 -4.38 16.87 -0.32
N TYR A 47 -4.19 16.64 -1.63
CA TYR A 47 -5.28 16.49 -2.58
C TYR A 47 -6.20 15.31 -2.22
N ALA A 48 -5.63 14.14 -1.90
CA ALA A 48 -6.41 12.96 -1.53
C ALA A 48 -7.26 13.18 -0.27
N VAL A 49 -6.71 13.89 0.73
CA VAL A 49 -7.43 14.30 1.94
C VAL A 49 -8.54 15.29 1.60
N ALA A 50 -8.23 16.36 0.87
CA ALA A 50 -9.20 17.40 0.48
C ALA A 50 -10.39 16.81 -0.30
N LYS A 51 -10.14 15.85 -1.18
CA LYS A 51 -11.17 15.14 -1.96
C LYS A 51 -11.79 13.94 -1.23
N ARG A 52 -11.45 13.72 0.05
CA ARG A 52 -11.97 12.62 0.89
C ARG A 52 -11.85 11.25 0.21
N MET A 53 -10.72 11.04 -0.48
CA MET A 53 -10.46 9.83 -1.23
C MET A 53 -10.24 8.62 -0.29
N LYS A 54 -10.22 7.42 -0.86
CA LYS A 54 -10.10 6.16 -0.13
C LYS A 54 -8.63 5.85 0.19
N LEU A 55 -8.01 6.67 1.03
CA LEU A 55 -6.57 6.63 1.34
C LEU A 55 -6.22 5.94 2.68
N HIS A 56 -7.22 5.47 3.44
CA HIS A 56 -7.01 4.88 4.77
C HIS A 56 -6.97 3.35 4.71
N TRP A 57 -5.89 2.78 5.23
CA TRP A 57 -5.60 1.34 5.19
C TRP A 57 -5.48 0.76 6.60
N ARG A 58 -5.95 -0.48 6.75
CA ARG A 58 -5.76 -1.31 7.94
C ARG A 58 -4.70 -2.34 7.61
N PHE A 59 -3.64 -2.36 8.41
CA PHE A 59 -2.55 -3.31 8.33
C PHE A 59 -2.74 -4.41 9.37
N THR A 60 -2.53 -5.64 8.97
CA THR A 60 -2.53 -6.79 9.86
C THR A 60 -1.24 -7.55 9.62
N GLN A 61 -0.38 -7.66 10.62
CA GLN A 61 0.88 -8.40 10.48
C GLN A 61 0.57 -9.87 10.17
N GLY A 62 1.19 -10.41 9.13
CA GLY A 62 0.91 -11.77 8.66
C GLY A 62 -0.51 -11.94 8.11
N GLY A 63 -1.17 -10.84 7.75
CA GLY A 63 -2.56 -10.83 7.29
C GLY A 63 -2.80 -9.82 6.17
N SER A 64 -4.06 -9.50 5.93
CA SER A 64 -4.44 -8.62 4.82
C SER A 64 -4.10 -7.14 5.05
N ILE A 65 -3.85 -6.43 3.95
CA ILE A 65 -3.81 -4.96 3.90
C ILE A 65 -5.14 -4.49 3.30
N GLN A 66 -6.03 -3.94 4.13
CA GLN A 66 -7.40 -3.64 3.72
C GLN A 66 -7.69 -2.13 3.69
N ASN A 67 -8.31 -1.65 2.62
CA ASN A 67 -8.84 -0.29 2.60
C ASN A 67 -10.05 -0.19 3.53
N THR A 68 -9.99 0.72 4.49
CA THR A 68 -11.04 0.86 5.51
C THR A 68 -12.37 1.34 4.95
N LYS A 69 -12.36 2.07 3.81
CA LYS A 69 -13.56 2.65 3.18
C LYS A 69 -14.16 1.74 2.11
N SER A 70 -13.37 1.20 1.18
CA SER A 70 -13.91 0.26 0.17
C SER A 70 -14.00 -1.18 0.62
N LYS A 71 -13.38 -1.54 1.75
CA LYS A 71 -13.27 -2.91 2.27
C LYS A 71 -12.52 -3.89 1.34
N ARG A 72 -11.88 -3.38 0.28
CA ARG A 72 -11.02 -4.18 -0.61
C ARG A 72 -9.65 -4.39 -0.01
N CYS A 73 -9.03 -5.51 -0.34
CA CYS A 73 -7.65 -5.81 0.03
C CYS A 73 -6.70 -5.48 -1.10
N LEU A 74 -5.51 -5.01 -0.73
CA LEU A 74 -4.37 -4.89 -1.62
C LEU A 74 -3.78 -6.29 -1.81
N GLU A 75 -3.83 -6.78 -3.05
CA GLU A 75 -3.42 -8.15 -3.37
C GLU A 75 -2.52 -8.21 -4.59
N LEU A 76 -1.60 -9.17 -4.59
CA LEU A 76 -0.79 -9.55 -5.73
C LEU A 76 -1.50 -10.65 -6.50
N VAL A 77 -1.82 -10.39 -7.77
CA VAL A 77 -2.41 -11.37 -8.70
C VAL A 77 -1.44 -11.66 -9.82
N GLU A 78 -1.45 -12.88 -10.34
CA GLU A 78 -0.72 -13.21 -11.56
C GLU A 78 -1.30 -12.42 -12.75
N ASN A 79 -0.42 -11.84 -13.55
CA ASN A 79 -0.75 -11.19 -14.80
C ASN A 79 0.38 -11.42 -15.81
N ASN A 80 0.17 -12.40 -16.68
CA ASN A 80 1.12 -12.80 -17.72
C ASN A 80 1.33 -11.75 -18.81
N ASP A 81 0.46 -10.74 -18.90
CA ASP A 81 0.61 -9.63 -19.85
C ASP A 81 1.58 -8.55 -19.34
N ASN A 82 1.90 -8.57 -18.03
CA ASN A 82 2.94 -7.71 -17.47
C ASN A 82 4.30 -8.40 -17.55
N GLU A 83 5.35 -7.61 -17.82
CA GLU A 83 6.75 -8.06 -17.90
C GLU A 83 7.22 -8.89 -16.69
N PHE A 84 6.58 -8.69 -15.54
CA PHE A 84 6.94 -9.33 -14.27
C PHE A 84 5.98 -10.46 -13.86
N GLY A 85 4.98 -10.80 -14.66
CA GLY A 85 4.04 -11.90 -14.38
C GLY A 85 3.08 -11.67 -13.22
N TYR A 86 3.15 -10.53 -12.53
CA TYR A 86 2.29 -10.18 -11.41
C TYR A 86 1.82 -8.72 -11.49
N GLN A 87 0.69 -8.44 -10.85
CA GLN A 87 0.11 -7.11 -10.73
C GLN A 87 -0.48 -6.89 -9.34
N LEU A 88 -0.29 -5.68 -8.82
CA LEU A 88 -0.97 -5.24 -7.62
C LEU A 88 -2.39 -4.75 -7.95
N THR A 89 -3.39 -5.32 -7.28
CA THR A 89 -4.80 -5.00 -7.50
C THR A 89 -5.53 -4.71 -6.18
N LEU A 90 -6.72 -4.11 -6.29
CA LEU A 90 -7.64 -3.97 -5.18
C LEU A 90 -8.89 -4.78 -5.45
N GLN A 91 -9.04 -5.88 -4.71
CA GLN A 91 -10.13 -6.83 -4.91
C GLN A 91 -10.75 -7.27 -3.58
N LYS A 92 -11.74 -8.18 -3.66
CA LYS A 92 -12.28 -8.83 -2.48
C LYS A 92 -11.14 -9.63 -1.82
N CYS A 93 -11.02 -9.51 -0.51
CA CYS A 93 -9.97 -10.18 0.25
C CYS A 93 -10.05 -11.71 0.05
N THR A 94 -8.96 -12.30 -0.45
CA THR A 94 -8.79 -13.73 -0.69
C THR A 94 -8.09 -14.44 0.46
N GLY A 95 -7.57 -13.68 1.43
CA GLY A 95 -6.81 -14.21 2.56
C GLY A 95 -5.29 -14.17 2.34
N GLN A 96 -4.81 -13.38 1.37
CA GLN A 96 -3.38 -13.15 1.20
C GLN A 96 -2.76 -12.51 2.45
N ASN A 97 -1.64 -13.08 2.87
CA ASN A 97 -0.92 -12.68 4.08
C ASN A 97 0.31 -11.86 3.71
N TRP A 98 0.45 -10.70 4.33
CA TRP A 98 1.55 -9.79 4.13
C TRP A 98 2.47 -9.76 5.35
N THR A 99 3.76 -9.91 5.14
CA THR A 99 4.78 -9.71 6.17
C THR A 99 5.29 -8.28 6.09
N ILE A 100 5.03 -7.48 7.12
CA ILE A 100 5.55 -6.11 7.23
C ILE A 100 6.87 -6.19 8.01
N THR A 101 7.94 -5.69 7.41
CA THR A 101 9.28 -5.63 7.99
C THR A 101 9.64 -4.17 8.32
N ASN A 102 10.72 -3.96 9.09
CA ASN A 102 11.20 -2.61 9.46
C ASN A 102 10.17 -1.75 10.22
N MET A 103 9.39 -2.37 11.12
CA MET A 103 8.51 -1.61 12.00
C MET A 103 9.34 -0.81 13.00
N LEU A 104 9.09 0.49 13.10
CA LEU A 104 9.64 1.31 14.19
C LEU A 104 9.00 0.83 15.50
N PRO A 105 9.78 0.58 16.57
CA PRO A 105 9.20 0.26 17.87
C PRO A 105 8.35 1.45 18.32
N GLY A 106 7.05 1.22 18.49
CA GLY A 106 6.13 2.26 18.92
C GLY A 106 6.56 2.76 20.30
N SER A 107 6.77 4.07 20.42
CA SER A 107 6.92 4.72 21.72
C SER A 107 5.61 4.52 22.49
N THR A 108 5.61 3.60 23.44
CA THR A 108 4.60 3.53 24.49
C THR A 108 4.79 4.77 25.37
N LEU A 109 3.88 5.74 25.27
CA LEU A 109 3.60 6.70 26.32
C LEU A 109 2.20 6.43 26.86
#